data_AF-A0A6B0Z232-F1
#
_entry.id   AF-A0A6B0Z232-F1
#
_cell.length_a   1.000
_cell.length_b   1.000
_cell.length_c   1.000
_cell.angle_alpha   90.00
_cell.angle_beta   90.00
_cell.angle_gamma   90.00
#
_symmetry.space_group_name_H-M   'P 1'
#
loop_
_entity.id
_entity.type
_entity.pdbx_description
1 polymer ?
#
loop_
_entity_poly.entity_id
_entity_poly.type
_entity_poly.pdbx_seq_one_letter_code
_entity_poly.pdbx_strand_id
1 'polypeptide(L)'
;METTDYFERIVRAKRPEARETAWIEQVMANPYSTENQPDGRLRQWGYIQEADKWLRVITEDDVVHNAFFDRGKLREWGRPTWN
;
A
#
# COMPACT_ATOMS: atom_id res chain seq x y z
N MET A 1 5.73 -5.09 11.17
CA MET A 1 4.61 -5.44 10.27
C MET A 1 4.51 -6.95 10.16
N GLU A 2 3.30 -7.51 10.30
CA GLU A 2 3.06 -8.94 10.02
C GLU A 2 2.66 -9.15 8.56
N THR A 3 3.00 -10.30 7.99
CA THR A 3 2.83 -10.60 6.56
C THR A 3 2.43 -12.05 6.35
N THR A 4 1.60 -12.31 5.34
CA THR A 4 1.29 -13.70 4.94
C THR A 4 2.46 -14.37 4.21
N ASP A 5 2.53 -15.71 4.24
CA ASP A 5 3.49 -16.49 3.44
C ASP A 5 3.37 -16.18 1.93
N TYR A 6 2.15 -15.94 1.46
CA TYR A 6 1.90 -15.53 0.09
C TYR A 6 2.55 -14.17 -0.21
N PHE A 7 2.44 -13.21 0.70
CA PHE A 7 3.08 -11.90 0.56
C PHE A 7 4.60 -12.04 0.45
N GLU A 8 5.21 -12.75 1.40
CA GLU A 8 6.67 -12.90 1.45
C GLU A 8 7.23 -13.65 0.23
N ARG A 9 6.58 -14.73 -0.18
CA ARG A 9 7.10 -15.58 -1.27
C ARG A 9 6.78 -15.05 -2.66
N ILE A 10 5.62 -14.41 -2.84
CA ILE A 10 5.11 -14.07 -4.18
C ILE A 10 5.11 -12.56 -4.39
N VAL A 11 4.54 -11.80 -3.47
CA VAL A 11 4.35 -10.35 -3.65
C VAL A 11 5.70 -9.64 -3.58
N ARG A 12 6.48 -9.87 -2.52
CA ARG A 12 7.83 -9.28 -2.33
C ARG A 12 8.79 -9.69 -3.45
N ALA A 13 8.66 -10.89 -4.01
CA ALA A 13 9.48 -11.36 -5.13
C ALA A 13 9.15 -10.65 -6.47
N LYS A 14 7.87 -10.37 -6.73
CA LYS A 14 7.41 -9.86 -8.03
C LYS A 14 7.28 -8.34 -8.09
N ARG A 15 7.25 -7.65 -6.95
CA ARG A 15 6.95 -6.23 -6.86
C ARG A 15 8.08 -5.50 -6.14
N PRO A 16 8.88 -4.67 -6.84
CA PRO A 16 9.92 -3.86 -6.21
C PRO A 16 9.40 -3.05 -5.02
N GLU A 17 8.22 -2.45 -5.15
CA GLU A 17 7.59 -1.65 -4.10
C GLU A 17 7.23 -2.45 -2.84
N ALA A 18 6.97 -3.75 -2.97
CA ALA A 18 6.69 -4.62 -1.82
C ALA A 18 7.97 -5.01 -1.07
N ARG A 19 9.17 -4.72 -1.61
CA ARG A 19 10.44 -4.91 -0.92
C ARG A 19 10.75 -3.79 0.06
N GLU A 20 10.25 -2.60 -0.23
CA GLU A 20 10.45 -1.40 0.58
C GLU A 20 9.46 -1.38 1.76
N THR A 21 9.79 -2.13 2.81
CA THR A 21 8.94 -2.25 4.01
C THR A 21 8.60 -0.87 4.60
N ALA A 22 9.53 0.08 4.57
CA ALA A 22 9.32 1.44 5.07
C ALA A 22 8.16 2.16 4.37
N TRP A 23 7.96 1.95 3.06
CA TRP A 23 6.83 2.54 2.34
C TRP A 23 5.50 1.92 2.76
N ILE A 24 5.47 0.60 3.00
CA ILE A 24 4.27 -0.10 3.46
C ILE A 24 3.90 0.38 4.86
N GLU A 25 4.88 0.42 5.77
CA GLU A 25 4.70 0.90 7.14
C GLU A 25 4.25 2.36 7.17
N GLN A 26 4.81 3.23 6.32
CA GLN A 26 4.36 4.61 6.16
C GLN A 26 2.87 4.69 5.78
N VAL A 27 2.44 3.91 4.78
CA VAL A 27 1.04 3.91 4.34
C VAL A 27 0.11 3.35 5.41
N MET A 28 0.52 2.29 6.12
CA MET A 28 -0.28 1.71 7.20
C MET A 28 -0.41 2.65 8.40
N ALA A 29 0.67 3.37 8.75
CA ALA A 29 0.70 4.26 9.91
C ALA A 29 -0.09 5.56 9.68
N ASN A 30 -0.07 6.09 8.45
CA ASN A 30 -0.78 7.33 8.10
C ASN A 30 -1.36 7.25 6.68
N PRO A 31 -2.45 6.48 6.48
CA PRO A 31 -3.06 6.35 5.17
C PRO A 31 -3.72 7.66 4.76
N TYR A 32 -3.49 8.08 3.53
CA TYR A 32 -4.20 9.20 2.92
C TYR A 32 -5.69 8.87 2.73
N SER A 33 -6.00 7.62 2.40
CA SER A 33 -7.36 7.13 2.24
C SER A 33 -7.43 5.67 2.66
N THR A 34 -8.57 5.27 3.21
CA THR A 34 -8.85 3.90 3.64
C THR A 34 -10.24 3.47 3.15
N GLU A 35 -10.35 2.25 2.64
CA GLU A 35 -11.60 1.64 2.18
C GLU A 35 -11.74 0.25 2.81
N ASN A 36 -12.89 0.01 3.47
CA ASN A 36 -13.27 -1.30 3.98
C ASN A 36 -13.85 -2.15 2.85
N GLN A 37 -13.38 -3.38 2.70
CA GLN A 37 -13.94 -4.35 1.79
C GLN A 37 -14.96 -5.27 2.52
N PRO A 38 -15.96 -5.82 1.82
CA PRO A 38 -16.95 -6.72 2.42
C PRO A 38 -16.37 -8.03 2.98
N ASP A 39 -15.16 -8.42 2.57
CA ASP A 39 -14.46 -9.62 3.03
C ASP A 39 -13.62 -9.38 4.30
N GLY A 40 -13.69 -8.19 4.90
CA GLY A 40 -12.95 -7.83 6.11
C GLY A 40 -11.61 -7.17 5.84
N ARG A 41 -11.19 -7.06 4.57
CA ARG A 41 -9.91 -6.44 4.22
C ARG A 41 -9.99 -4.92 4.18
N LEU A 42 -8.87 -4.29 4.50
CA LEU A 42 -8.66 -2.87 4.35
C LEU A 42 -7.80 -2.60 3.11
N ARG A 43 -8.19 -1.61 2.31
CA ARG A 43 -7.33 -0.97 1.32
C ARG A 43 -6.88 0.36 1.87
N GLN A 44 -5.59 0.52 2.02
CA GLN A 44 -4.96 1.75 2.47
C GLN A 44 -4.13 2.32 1.33
N TRP A 45 -4.26 3.61 1.07
CA TRP A 45 -3.43 4.30 0.09
C TRP A 45 -2.58 5.36 0.77
N GLY A 46 -1.34 5.51 0.31
CA GLY A 46 -0.53 6.67 0.61
C GLY A 46 0.40 6.98 -0.55
N TYR A 47 0.77 8.24 -0.67
CA TYR A 47 1.64 8.71 -1.73
C TYR A 47 3.10 8.56 -1.31
N ILE A 48 3.88 7.86 -2.13
CA ILE A 48 5.31 7.66 -1.95
C ILE A 48 6.03 8.68 -2.80
N GLN A 49 6.65 9.65 -2.14
CA GLN A 49 7.27 10.80 -2.80
C GLN A 49 8.48 10.38 -3.64
N GLU A 50 9.29 9.47 -3.14
CA GLU A 50 10.50 8.94 -3.79
C GLU A 50 10.15 8.19 -5.09
N ALA A 51 8.95 7.64 -5.18
CA ALA A 51 8.48 6.90 -6.34
C ALA A 51 7.55 7.70 -7.27
N ASP A 52 7.15 8.93 -6.86
CA ASP A 52 6.10 9.76 -7.49
C ASP A 52 4.82 8.95 -7.79
N LYS A 53 4.40 8.11 -6.83
CA LYS A 53 3.31 7.13 -7.04
C LYS A 53 2.48 6.93 -5.77
N TRP A 54 1.22 6.57 -5.98
CA TRP A 54 0.34 6.08 -4.93
C TRP A 54 0.60 4.59 -4.68
N LEU A 55 0.97 4.22 -3.47
CA LEU A 55 1.06 2.84 -3.02
C LEU A 55 -0.27 2.44 -2.38
N ARG A 56 -0.82 1.30 -2.81
CA ARG A 56 -1.95 0.64 -2.16
C ARG A 56 -1.44 -0.55 -1.36
N VAL A 57 -1.79 -0.60 -0.09
CA VAL A 57 -1.54 -1.72 0.83
C VAL A 57 -2.89 -2.37 1.14
N ILE A 58 -2.92 -3.71 1.12
CA ILE A 58 -4.09 -4.50 1.47
C ILE A 58 -3.79 -5.30 2.72
N THR A 59 -4.59 -5.09 3.76
CA THR A 59 -4.43 -5.71 5.08
C THR A 59 -5.71 -6.41 5.57
N GLU A 60 -5.55 -7.33 6.50
CA GLU A 60 -6.60 -7.99 7.28
C GLU A 60 -6.05 -8.13 8.71
N ASP A 61 -6.68 -7.53 9.71
CA ASP A 61 -6.19 -7.51 11.10
C ASP A 61 -4.69 -7.16 11.24
N ASP A 62 -4.25 -6.08 10.59
CA ASP A 62 -2.84 -5.60 10.53
C ASP A 62 -1.84 -6.54 9.81
N VAL A 63 -2.30 -7.67 9.26
CA VAL A 63 -1.48 -8.56 8.43
C VAL A 63 -1.50 -8.10 6.98
N VAL A 64 -0.33 -7.90 6.37
CA VAL A 64 -0.22 -7.49 4.97
C VAL A 64 -0.39 -8.69 4.03
N HIS A 65 -1.38 -8.57 3.13
CA HIS A 65 -1.64 -9.53 2.06
C HIS A 65 -1.03 -9.09 0.73
N ASN A 66 -1.00 -7.78 0.46
CA ASN A 66 -0.52 -7.25 -0.82
C ASN A 66 -0.08 -5.79 -0.69
N ALA A 67 0.89 -5.38 -1.52
CA ALA A 67 1.33 -4.00 -1.64
C ALA A 67 1.76 -3.74 -3.08
N PHE A 68 1.19 -2.70 -3.71
CA PHE A 68 1.52 -2.35 -5.09
C PHE A 68 1.17 -0.92 -5.48
N PHE A 69 1.89 -0.38 -6.46
CA PHE A 69 1.57 0.95 -6.99
C PHE A 69 0.22 0.95 -7.73
N ASP A 70 -0.66 1.84 -7.32
CA ASP A 70 -1.97 2.05 -7.92
C ASP A 70 -1.88 3.10 -9.03
N ARG A 71 -1.88 2.62 -10.28
CA ARG A 71 -1.70 3.46 -11.47
C ARG A 71 -2.89 4.39 -11.74
N GLY A 72 -4.08 4.06 -11.21
CA GLY A 72 -5.27 4.88 -11.39
C GLY A 72 -5.25 6.13 -10.51
N LYS A 73 -4.74 6.00 -9.29
CA LYS A 73 -4.82 7.05 -8.28
C LYS A 73 -4.01 8.30 -8.58
N LEU A 74 -2.91 8.19 -9.32
CA LEU A 74 -2.17 9.39 -9.74
C LEU A 74 -3.02 10.29 -10.66
N ARG A 75 -3.88 9.71 -11.52
CA ARG A 75 -4.78 10.48 -12.39
C ARG A 75 -6.00 11.02 -11.65
N GLU A 76 -6.49 10.26 -10.68
CA GLU A 76 -7.70 10.59 -9.92
C GLU A 76 -7.43 11.63 -8.82
N TRP A 77 -6.36 11.45 -8.04
CA TRP A 77 -6.03 12.28 -6.88
C TRP A 77 -4.88 13.25 -7.14
N GLY A 78 -4.13 13.08 -8.23
CA GLY A 78 -2.97 13.91 -8.54
C GLY A 78 -1.79 13.65 -7.60
N ARG A 79 -0.87 14.61 -7.56
CA ARG A 79 0.18 14.67 -6.53
C ARG A 79 -0.36 15.44 -5.34
N PRO A 80 -0.24 14.94 -4.10
CA PRO A 80 -0.65 15.69 -2.93
C PRO A 80 0.21 16.96 -2.79
N THR A 81 -0.43 18.08 -2.49
CA THR A 81 0.25 19.30 -2.06
C THR A 81 0.36 19.24 -0.54
N TRP A 82 1.55 18.95 -0.04
CA TRP A 82 1.82 19.09 1.39
C TRP A 82 1.92 20.59 1.69
N ASN A 83 0.95 21.11 2.46
CA ASN A 83 1.00 22.46 3.02
C ASN A 83 1.84 22.50 4.29
#